data_AF-A0A5C4PRG3-F1
#
_entry.id   AF-A0A5C4PRG3-F1
#
_cell.length_a   1.000
_cell.length_b   1.000
_cell.length_c   1.000
_cell.angle_alpha   90.00
_cell.angle_beta   90.00
_cell.angle_gamma   90.00
#
_symmetry.space_group_name_H-M   'P 1'
#
loop_
_entity.id
_entity.type
_entity.pdbx_description
1 polymer ?
#
loop_
_entity_poly.entity_id
_entity_poly.type
_entity_poly.pdbx_seq_one_letter_code
_entity_poly.pdbx_strand_id
1 'polypeptide(L)' 'MSLEKYLSGRPRGFKSDFAHKLGISTSFLRQIETGYSKIPPALAKKIEYITNGDLNKSDLRPDLWG' A
#
# COMPACT_ATOMS: atom_id res chain seq x y z
N MET A 1 -4.13 6.00 8.60
CA MET A 1 -3.03 6.63 7.83
C MET A 1 -3.10 6.19 6.35
N SER A 2 -2.86 7.06 5.36
CA SER A 2 -2.98 6.70 3.93
C SER A 2 -1.68 6.10 3.36
N LEU A 3 -1.81 5.28 2.31
CA LEU A 3 -0.68 4.66 1.60
C LEU A 3 0.29 5.72 1.05
N GLU A 4 -0.24 6.80 0.46
CA GLU A 4 0.55 7.93 -0.03
C GLU A 4 1.44 8.53 1.06
N LYS A 5 0.88 8.81 2.25
CA LYS A 5 1.65 9.37 3.38
C LYS A 5 2.76 8.42 3.83
N TYR A 6 2.48 7.11 3.88
CA TYR A 6 3.49 6.11 4.24
C TYR A 6 4.65 6.01 3.25
N LEU A 7 4.36 6.20 1.96
CA LEU A 7 5.34 6.14 0.89
C LEU A 7 6.06 7.49 0.67
N SER A 8 5.46 8.60 1.07
CA SER A 8 6.06 9.93 1.03
C SER A 8 7.30 10.01 1.93
N GLY A 9 8.37 10.66 1.46
CA GLY A 9 9.61 10.83 2.23
C GLY A 9 10.48 9.56 2.36
N ARG A 10 10.08 8.44 1.76
CA ARG A 10 10.92 7.22 1.71
C ARG A 10 12.08 7.39 0.72
N PRO A 11 13.24 6.76 0.98
CA PRO A 11 14.40 6.90 0.10
C PRO A 11 14.13 6.36 -1.31
N ARG A 12 14.91 6.84 -2.29
CA ARG A 12 14.86 6.33 -3.67
C ARG A 12 15.09 4.81 -3.65
N GLY A 13 14.29 4.07 -4.41
CA GLY A 13 14.33 2.60 -4.45
C GLY A 13 13.33 1.93 -3.50
N PHE A 14 12.91 2.59 -2.42
CA PHE A 14 11.99 2.00 -1.44
C PHE A 14 10.66 1.55 -2.08
N LYS A 15 10.05 2.38 -2.93
CA LYS A 15 8.80 2.03 -3.62
C LYS A 15 8.94 0.80 -4.51
N SER A 16 10.10 0.64 -5.16
CA SER A 16 10.40 -0.53 -5.99
C SER A 16 10.53 -1.79 -5.15
N ASP A 17 11.30 -1.72 -4.06
CA ASP A 17 11.47 -2.85 -3.14
C ASP A 17 10.16 -3.23 -2.45
N PHE A 18 9.34 -2.23 -2.11
CA PHE A 18 8.03 -2.42 -1.50
C PHE A 18 7.06 -3.09 -2.46
N ALA A 19 7.00 -2.66 -3.72
CA ALA A 19 6.21 -3.32 -4.76
C ALA A 19 6.66 -4.78 -4.95
N HIS A 20 7.98 -5.02 -4.97
CA HIS A 20 8.55 -6.37 -5.08
C HIS A 20 8.15 -7.26 -3.90
N LYS A 21 8.26 -6.77 -2.66
CA LYS A 21 7.80 -7.50 -1.45
C LYS A 21 6.29 -7.81 -1.49
N LEU A 22 5.51 -6.87 -2.02
CA LEU A 22 4.08 -7.06 -2.22
C LEU A 22 3.75 -8.02 -3.36
N GLY A 23 4.70 -8.32 -4.25
CA GLY A 23 4.48 -9.15 -5.45
C GLY A 23 3.65 -8.44 -6.51
N ILE A 24 3.75 -7.11 -6.59
CA ILE A 24 3.04 -6.27 -7.56
C ILE A 24 4.03 -5.46 -8.39
N SER A 25 3.57 -4.92 -9.52
CA SER A 25 4.38 -3.98 -10.30
C SER A 25 4.45 -2.62 -9.61
N THR A 26 5.55 -1.89 -9.85
CA THR A 26 5.72 -0.51 -9.40
C THR A 26 4.65 0.43 -9.98
N SER A 27 4.22 0.18 -11.22
CA SER A 27 3.10 0.89 -11.85
C SER A 27 1.80 0.67 -11.10
N PHE A 28 1.50 -0.57 -10.67
CA PHE A 28 0.30 -0.85 -9.89
C PHE A 28 0.37 -0.22 -8.50
N LEU A 29 1.53 -0.27 -7.84
CA LEU A 29 1.75 0.44 -6.57
C LEU A 29 1.44 1.93 -6.72
N ARG A 30 1.89 2.57 -7.82
CA ARG A 30 1.59 3.98 -8.09
C ARG A 30 0.10 4.23 -8.32
N GLN A 31 -0.59 3.35 -9.03
CA GLN A 31 -2.04 3.48 -9.26
C GLN A 31 -2.83 3.45 -7.95
N ILE A 32 -2.48 2.56 -7.02
CA ILE A 32 -3.16 2.51 -5.71
C ILE A 32 -2.70 3.64 -4.78
N GLU A 33 -1.45 4.11 -4.91
CA GLU A 33 -0.94 5.27 -4.18
C GLU A 33 -1.72 6.54 -4.54
N THR A 34 -1.97 6.78 -5.83
CA THR A 34 -2.69 7.96 -6.32
C THR A 34 -4.22 7.81 -6.28
N GLY A 35 -4.73 6.69 -5.76
CA GLY A 35 -6.17 6.39 -5.74
C GLY A 35 -6.80 6.11 -7.11
N TYR A 36 -5.99 5.93 -8.17
CA TYR A 36 -6.49 5.56 -9.51
C TYR A 36 -7.11 4.16 -9.52
N SER A 37 -6.56 3.24 -8.73
CA SER A 37 -7.08 1.89 -8.55
C SER A 37 -7.37 1.60 -7.08
N LYS A 38 -8.42 0.81 -6.83
CA LYS A 38 -8.74 0.36 -5.47
C LYS A 38 -7.78 -0.75 -5.04
N ILE A 39 -7.29 -0.68 -3.80
CA ILE A 39 -6.41 -1.72 -3.23
C ILE A 39 -7.21 -3.01 -3.07
N PRO A 40 -6.83 -4.14 -3.69
CA PRO A 40 -7.51 -5.41 -3.48
C PRO A 40 -7.51 -5.82 -1.99
N PRO A 41 -8.56 -6.48 -1.46
CA PRO A 41 -8.65 -6.82 -0.04
C PRO A 41 -7.47 -7.67 0.46
N ALA A 42 -7.06 -8.65 -0.34
CA ALA A 42 -5.88 -9.47 -0.05
C ALA A 42 -4.59 -8.64 0.01
N LEU A 43 -4.46 -7.64 -0.87
CA LEU A 43 -3.30 -6.75 -0.86
C LEU A 43 -3.29 -5.83 0.37
N ALA A 44 -4.44 -5.32 0.79
CA ALA A 44 -4.55 -4.49 2.00
C ALA A 44 -4.08 -5.25 3.25
N LYS A 45 -4.49 -6.51 3.41
CA LYS A 45 -3.99 -7.39 4.48
C LYS A 45 -2.48 -7.64 4.38
N LYS A 46 -1.97 -7.86 3.16
CA LYS A 46 -0.55 -8.08 2.93
C LYS A 46 0.30 -6.83 3.24
N ILE A 47 -0.20 -5.65 2.90
CA ILE A 47 0.44 -4.36 3.25
C ILE A 47 0.51 -4.22 4.77
N GLU A 48 -0.60 -4.44 5.48
CA GLU A 48 -0.63 -4.38 6.95
C GLU A 48 0.39 -5.32 7.60
N TYR A 49 0.46 -6.57 7.10
CA TYR A 49 1.44 -7.55 7.56
C TYR A 49 2.90 -7.11 7.30
N ILE A 50 3.23 -6.69 6.07
CA ILE A 50 4.60 -6.30 5.69
C ILE A 50 5.05 -5.02 6.42
N THR A 51 4.10 -4.15 6.73
CA THR A 51 4.37 -2.89 7.45
C THR A 51 4.26 -3.06 8.97
N ASN A 52 4.09 -4.28 9.47
CA ASN A 52 3.94 -4.58 10.90
C ASN A 52 2.87 -3.71 11.61
N GLY A 53 1.79 -3.37 10.89
CA GLY A 53 0.70 -2.55 11.42
C GLY A 53 0.88 -1.03 11.28
N ASP A 54 1.97 -0.52 10.70
CA ASP A 54 2.10 0.92 10.40
C ASP A 54 1.00 1.40 9.44
N LEU A 55 0.52 0.52 8.56
CA LEU A 55 -0.65 0.73 7.71
C LEU A 55 -1.74 -0.29 8.04
N ASN A 56 -2.87 0.17 8.58
CA ASN A 56 -4.01 -0.70 8.82
C ASN A 56 -4.81 -0.97 7.55
N LYS A 57 -5.28 -2.21 7.37
CA LYS A 57 -6.16 -2.55 6.23
C LYS A 57 -7.45 -1.72 6.19
N SER A 58 -7.97 -1.34 7.36
CA SER A 58 -9.16 -0.48 7.50
C SER A 58 -8.89 0.95 7.02
N ASP A 59 -7.67 1.46 7.17
CA ASP A 59 -7.28 2.75 6.59
C ASP A 59 -7.13 2.67 5.06
N LEU A 60 -6.66 1.53 4.55
CA LEU A 60 -6.45 1.31 3.11
C LEU A 60 -7.75 1.05 2.34
N ARG A 61 -8.72 0.40 2.99
CA ARG A 61 -10.05 0.07 2.45
C ARG A 61 -11.12 0.25 3.53
N PRO A 62 -11.45 1.51 3.87
CA PRO A 62 -12.50 1.80 4.84
C PRO A 62 -13.88 1.33 4.35
N ASP A 63 -14.06 1.17 3.04
CA ASP A 63 -15.28 0.64 2.43
C ASP A 63 -15.55 -0.85 2.74
N LEU A 64 -14.56 -1.59 3.24
CA LEU A 64 -14.72 -3.02 3.59
C LEU A 64 -14.66 -3.30 5.09
N TRP A 65 -13.93 -2.47 5.84
CA TRP A 65 -13.62 -2.70 7.26
C TRP A 65 -13.90 -1.48 8.15
N GLY A 66 -14.62 -0.49 7.62
CA GLY A 66 -15.12 0.68 8.34
C GLY A 66 -16.49 0.46 8.94
#